data_AF-A0A7K4A1G2-F1
#
_entry.id   AF-A0A7K4A1G2-F1
#
_cell.length_a   1.000
_cell.length_b   1.000
_cell.length_c   1.000
_cell.angle_alpha   90.00
_cell.angle_beta   90.00
_cell.angle_gamma   90.00
#
_symmetry.space_group_name_H-M   'P 1'
#
loop_
_entity.id
_entity.type
_entity.pdbx_description
1 polymer ?
#
loop_
_entity_poly.entity_id
_entity_poly.type
_entity_poly.pdbx_seq_one_letter_code
_entity_poly.pdbx_strand_id
1 'polypeptide(L)' 'KASIMGFSAIIPVIDGHLALGTWQALYFCEFDGPRHRNMVIGISGD' A
#
# COMPACT_ATOMS: atom_id res chain seq x y z
N LYS A 1 0.80 -15.30 -6.84
CA LYS A 1 1.26 -13.92 -7.14
C LYS A 1 0.98 -13.00 -5.96
N ALA A 2 -0.29 -12.71 -5.63
CA ALA A 2 -0.64 -11.90 -4.47
C ALA A 2 -0.08 -12.42 -3.13
N SER A 3 -0.07 -13.74 -2.90
CA SER A 3 0.51 -14.34 -1.69
C SER A 3 2.02 -14.12 -1.53
N ILE A 4 2.75 -13.90 -2.62
CA ILE A 4 4.21 -13.70 -2.62
C ILE A 4 4.53 -12.21 -2.51
N MET A 5 3.75 -11.35 -3.18
CA MET A 5 3.94 -9.89 -3.15
C MET A 5 3.39 -9.23 -1.87
N GLY A 6 2.48 -9.92 -1.18
CA GLY A 6 1.65 -9.32 -0.14
C GLY A 6 0.42 -8.63 -0.73
N PHE A 7 -0.64 -8.53 0.09
CA PHE A 7 -1.91 -7.87 -0.27
C PHE A 7 -2.23 -6.68 0.64
N SER A 8 -1.34 -6.36 1.58
CA SER A 8 -1.45 -5.23 2.50
C SER A 8 -0.06 -4.74 2.90
N ALA A 9 0.05 -3.45 3.19
CA ALA A 9 1.24 -2.84 3.77
C ALA A 9 0.84 -1.89 4.90
N ILE A 10 1.67 -1.80 5.93
CA ILE A 10 1.55 -0.81 7.00
C ILE A 10 2.64 0.23 6.76
N ILE A 11 2.24 1.51 6.75
CA ILE A 11 3.15 2.64 6.52
C ILE A 11 3.00 3.60 7.70
N PRO A 12 4.08 3.91 8.44
CA PRO A 12 4.04 4.93 9.47
C PRO A 12 3.75 6.31 8.88
N VAL A 13 2.97 7.12 9.61
CA VAL A 13 2.76 8.53 9.31
C VAL A 13 3.46 9.35 10.37
N ILE A 14 4.37 10.23 9.97
CA ILE A 14 5.15 11.09 10.88
C ILE A 14 5.02 12.52 10.37
N ASP A 15 4.66 13.45 11.25
CA ASP A 15 4.42 14.86 10.92
C ASP A 15 3.49 15.06 9.71
N GLY A 16 2.46 14.20 9.59
CA GLY A 16 1.50 14.23 8.48
C GLY A 16 1.99 13.63 7.16
N HIS A 17 3.19 13.06 7.11
CA HIS A 17 3.78 12.48 5.90
C HIS A 17 3.93 10.96 6.01
N LEU A 18 3.73 10.24 4.90
CA LEU A 18 4.10 8.82 4.82
C LEU A 18 5.61 8.69 4.96
N ALA A 19 6.07 7.99 6.00
CA ALA A 19 7.48 7.81 6.30
C ALA A 19 8.11 6.75 5.38
N LEU A 20 8.25 7.07 4.10
CA LEU A 20 8.93 6.25 3.09
C LEU A 20 10.41 6.65 2.99
N GLY A 21 11.28 5.67 2.83
CA GLY A 21 12.67 5.91 2.45
C GLY A 21 12.80 6.43 1.02
N THR A 22 13.97 6.99 0.67
CA THR A 22 14.25 7.63 -0.63
C THR A 22 13.87 6.78 -1.85
N TRP A 23 13.96 5.45 -1.73
CA TRP A 23 13.71 4.50 -2.82
C TRP A 23 12.48 3.62 -2.60
N GLN A 24 11.69 3.89 -1.55
CA GLN A 24 10.45 3.18 -1.29
C GLN A 24 9.29 3.88 -1.98
N ALA A 25 8.41 3.09 -2.58
CA ALA A 25 7.17 3.56 -3.17
C ALA A 25 6.06 2.53 -2.95
N LEU A 26 4.82 3.00 -2.94
CA LEU A 26 3.64 2.16 -2.85
C LEU A 26 3.16 1.81 -4.26
N TYR A 27 3.00 0.53 -4.53
CA TYR A 27 2.53 0.01 -5.81
C TYR A 27 1.25 -0.78 -5.62
N PHE A 28 0.28 -0.53 -6.50
CA PHE A 28 -0.83 -1.43 -6.73
C PHE A 28 -0.47 -2.38 -7.86
N CYS A 29 -0.26 -3.65 -7.53
CA CYS A 29 0.13 -4.67 -8.50
C CYS A 29 -1.07 -5.57 -8.86
N GLU A 30 -1.72 -5.28 -9.99
CA GLU A 30 -2.78 -6.13 -10.56
C GLU A 30 -2.16 -7.16 -11.52
N PHE A 31 -2.58 -8.42 -11.39
CA PHE A 31 -1.99 -9.53 -12.13
C PHE A 31 -3.00 -10.38 -12.92
N ASP A 32 -4.27 -10.00 -12.92
CA ASP A 32 -5.37 -10.71 -13.59
C ASP A 32 -6.44 -9.71 -14.10
N GLY A 33 -5.97 -8.57 -14.62
CA GLY A 33 -6.79 -7.54 -15.25
C GLY A 33 -7.11 -7.78 -16.73
N PRO A 34 -7.90 -6.91 -17.39
CA PRO A 34 -8.48 -5.68 -16.85
C PRO A 34 -9.75 -5.97 -16.02
N ARG A 35 -9.76 -5.52 -14.76
CA ARG A 35 -10.89 -5.64 -13.84
C ARG A 35 -10.94 -4.42 -12.93
N HIS A 36 -12.14 -4.06 -12.47
CA HIS A 36 -12.28 -3.04 -11.44
C HIS A 36 -11.89 -3.60 -10.07
N ARG A 37 -11.04 -2.87 -9.35
CA ARG A 37 -10.52 -3.27 -8.04
C ARG A 37 -10.67 -2.13 -7.06
N ASN A 38 -10.96 -2.48 -5.81
CA ASN A 38 -11.04 -1.53 -4.71
C ASN A 38 -9.86 -1.78 -3.77
N MET A 39 -9.24 -0.70 -3.30
CA MET A 39 -8.23 -0.71 -2.25
C MET A 39 -8.81 -0.01 -1.02
N VAL A 40 -8.59 -0.57 0.16
CA VAL A 40 -9.03 0.01 1.43
C VAL A 40 -7.84 0.59 2.16
N ILE A 41 -8.00 1.79 2.72
CA ILE A 41 -6.99 2.47 3.54
C ILE A 41 -7.60 2.70 4.92
N GLY A 42 -6.96 2.14 5.94
CA GLY A 42 -7.30 2.38 7.34
C GLY A 42 -6.20 3.20 8.00
N ILE A 43 -6.59 4.22 8.75
CA ILE A 43 -5.66 5.06 9.53
C ILE A 43 -6.04 4.89 10.99
N SER A 44 -5.04 4.62 11.82
CA SER A 44 -5.18 4.48 13.27
C SER A 44 -3.99 5.13 13.94
N GLY A 45 -4.25 6.00 14.91
CA GLY A 45 -3.26 6.78 15.62
C GLY A 45 -3.91 8.02 16.24
N ASP A 46 -3.20 8.67 17.15
CA ASP A 46 -3.61 9.93 17.79
C ASP A 46 -3.14 11.16 16.99
#